data_AF-A0A2H9LK60-F1
#
_entry.id   AF-A0A2H9LK60-F1
#
_cell.length_a   1.000
_cell.length_b   1.000
_cell.length_c   1.000
_cell.angle_alpha   90.00
_cell.angle_beta   90.00
_cell.angle_gamma   90.00
#
_symmetry.space_group_name_H-M   'P 1'
#
loop_
_entity.id
_entity.type
_entity.pdbx_description
1 polymer ?
#
loop_
_entity_poly.entity_id
_entity_poly.type
_entity_poly.pdbx_seq_one_letter_code
_entity_poly.pdbx_strand_id
1 'polypeptide(L)'
;PNPDSLKPLAKIVKELGADMGIAYDGDGDRVAFIDEKGNFADFDRSLAAYAAHVVKKNRGGTVATNVEASMCVEKMVEAQGGRVIRTKVGDIYISEAVKRHRA
;
A
#
# COMPACT_ATOMS: atom_id res chain seq x y z
N PRO A 1 -9.84 3.54 7.71
CA PRO A 1 -10.35 4.64 6.84
C PRO A 1 -10.97 4.04 5.56
N ASN A 2 -12.09 4.57 5.05
CA ASN A 2 -12.71 4.08 3.80
C ASN A 2 -13.21 5.23 2.92
N PRO A 3 -13.56 4.99 1.63
CA PRO A 3 -13.97 6.05 0.71
C PRO A 3 -15.12 6.93 1.22
N ASP A 4 -16.11 6.35 1.89
CA ASP A 4 -17.25 7.09 2.41
C ASP A 4 -16.87 7.99 3.58
N SER A 5 -16.06 7.47 4.51
CA SER A 5 -15.61 8.23 5.68
C SER A 5 -14.63 9.35 5.31
N LEU A 6 -13.96 9.25 4.16
CA LEU A 6 -12.94 10.20 3.71
C LEU A 6 -13.46 11.29 2.75
N LYS A 7 -14.76 11.35 2.46
CA LYS A 7 -15.36 12.45 1.68
C LYS A 7 -14.98 13.85 2.21
N PRO A 8 -14.94 14.11 3.54
CA PRO A 8 -14.50 15.40 4.04
C PRO A 8 -13.04 15.71 3.70
N LEU A 9 -12.13 14.74 3.86
CA LEU A 9 -10.72 14.91 3.50
C LEU A 9 -10.57 15.19 2.00
N ALA A 10 -11.28 14.44 1.15
CA ALA A 10 -11.26 14.65 -0.30
C ALA A 10 -11.75 16.04 -0.71
N LYS A 11 -12.73 16.61 0.02
CA LYS A 11 -13.16 17.99 -0.17
C LYS A 11 -12.06 18.98 0.21
N ILE A 12 -11.44 18.80 1.38
CA ILE A 12 -10.36 19.66 1.88
C ILE A 12 -9.17 19.66 0.91
N VAL A 13 -8.75 18.50 0.40
CA VAL A 13 -7.65 18.40 -0.58
C VAL A 13 -7.92 19.28 -1.79
N LYS A 14 -9.12 19.21 -2.36
CA LYS A 14 -9.52 20.03 -3.50
C LYS A 14 -9.63 21.52 -3.16
N GLU A 15 -10.18 21.87 -2.00
CA GLU A 15 -10.34 23.26 -1.57
C GLU A 15 -9.01 23.95 -1.32
N LEU A 16 -8.02 23.22 -0.80
CA LEU A 16 -6.68 23.73 -0.57
C LEU A 16 -5.80 23.69 -1.83
N GLY A 17 -6.20 22.95 -2.87
CA GLY A 17 -5.32 22.63 -4.00
C GLY A 17 -4.10 21.83 -3.56
N ALA A 18 -4.26 20.95 -2.57
CA ALA A 18 -3.17 20.15 -2.03
C ALA A 18 -2.79 19.00 -2.98
N ASP A 19 -1.51 18.63 -3.01
CA ASP A 19 -1.02 17.53 -3.85
C ASP A 19 -1.52 16.15 -3.40
N MET A 20 -1.83 15.98 -2.11
CA MET A 20 -2.30 14.73 -1.54
C MET A 20 -2.97 14.92 -0.18
N GLY A 21 -3.94 14.06 0.14
CA GLY A 21 -4.46 13.84 1.50
C GLY A 21 -4.02 12.49 2.07
N ILE A 22 -3.76 12.44 3.37
CA ILE A 22 -3.39 11.22 4.09
C ILE A 22 -4.35 11.06 5.28
N ALA A 23 -4.91 9.86 5.42
CA ALA A 23 -5.79 9.53 6.53
C ALA A 23 -5.35 8.25 7.23
N TYR A 24 -5.43 8.25 8.55
CA TYR A 24 -5.21 7.08 9.40
C TYR A 24 -6.54 6.56 9.96
N ASP A 25 -6.59 5.34 10.48
CA ASP A 25 -7.65 4.91 11.39
C ASP A 25 -7.37 5.30 12.85
N GLY A 26 -8.16 4.75 13.78
CA GLY A 26 -8.22 5.21 15.17
C GLY A 26 -6.96 4.94 15.98
N ASP A 27 -6.28 3.82 15.76
CA ASP A 27 -4.99 3.47 16.39
C ASP A 27 -3.80 3.73 15.46
N GLY A 28 -4.06 4.02 14.18
CA GLY A 28 -3.07 4.52 13.23
C GLY A 28 -2.23 3.43 12.57
N ASP A 29 -2.66 2.18 12.62
CA ASP A 29 -1.99 1.06 11.96
C ASP A 29 -2.31 0.98 10.46
N ARG A 30 -3.39 1.63 10.01
CA ARG A 30 -3.79 1.71 8.61
C ARG A 30 -3.73 3.13 8.08
N VAL A 31 -3.35 3.24 6.81
CA VAL A 31 -3.29 4.50 6.06
C VAL A 31 -4.07 4.41 4.76
N ALA A 32 -4.71 5.51 4.37
CA ALA A 32 -5.35 5.72 3.08
C ALA A 32 -4.88 7.04 2.48
N PHE A 33 -4.83 7.09 1.14
CA PHE A 33 -4.37 8.25 0.40
C PHE A 33 -5.50 8.80 -0.46
N ILE A 34 -5.53 10.13 -0.60
CA ILE A 34 -6.41 10.86 -1.50
C ILE A 34 -5.53 11.64 -2.48
N ASP A 35 -5.76 11.50 -3.78
CA ASP A 35 -5.02 12.25 -4.81
C ASP A 35 -5.44 13.73 -4.88
N GLU A 36 -4.72 14.52 -5.67
CA GLU A 36 -4.96 15.96 -5.85
C GLU A 36 -6.35 16.29 -6.42
N LYS A 37 -6.99 15.31 -7.07
CA LYS A 37 -8.35 15.42 -7.63
C LYS A 37 -9.43 14.99 -6.63
N GLY A 38 -9.04 14.62 -5.41
CA GLY A 38 -9.95 14.15 -4.37
C GLY A 38 -10.40 12.70 -4.54
N ASN A 39 -9.70 11.90 -5.35
CA ASN A 39 -10.03 10.48 -5.50
C ASN A 39 -9.35 9.64 -4.44
N PHE A 40 -10.05 8.60 -3.99
CA PHE A 40 -9.48 7.60 -3.09
C PHE A 40 -8.48 6.71 -3.84
N ALA A 41 -7.25 6.62 -3.34
CA ALA A 41 -6.25 5.71 -3.88
C ALA A 41 -6.51 4.28 -3.40
N ASP A 42 -6.63 3.36 -4.34
CA ASP A 42 -6.74 1.93 -4.05
C ASP A 42 -5.57 1.43 -3.20
N PHE A 43 -5.86 0.60 -2.20
CA PHE A 43 -4.88 0.14 -1.23
C PHE A 43 -3.77 -0.70 -1.87
N ASP A 44 -4.13 -1.60 -2.79
CA ASP A 44 -3.15 -2.45 -3.44
C ASP A 44 -2.30 -1.68 -4.44
N ARG A 45 -2.88 -0.68 -5.13
CA ARG A 45 -2.07 0.23 -5.97
C ARG A 45 -1.08 1.04 -5.14
N SER A 46 -1.49 1.50 -3.97
CA SER A 46 -0.62 2.23 -3.04
C SER A 46 0.51 1.33 -2.54
N LEU A 47 0.18 0.10 -2.14
CA LEU A 47 1.16 -0.92 -1.74
C LEU A 47 2.12 -1.26 -2.89
N ALA A 48 1.61 -1.49 -4.10
CA ALA A 48 2.42 -1.81 -5.27
C ALA A 48 3.43 -0.70 -5.61
N ALA A 49 2.99 0.57 -5.57
CA ALA A 49 3.85 1.72 -5.81
C ALA A 49 4.99 1.81 -4.78
N TYR A 50 4.65 1.68 -3.49
CA TYR A 50 5.64 1.73 -2.41
C TYR A 50 6.61 0.54 -2.46
N ALA A 51 6.08 -0.68 -2.59
CA ALA A 51 6.88 -1.90 -2.64
C ALA A 51 7.88 -1.87 -3.81
N ALA A 52 7.43 -1.49 -5.01
CA ALA A 52 8.32 -1.36 -6.16
C ALA A 52 9.40 -0.28 -5.95
N HIS A 53 9.06 0.85 -5.33
CA HIS A 53 10.05 1.88 -5.00
C HIS A 53 11.14 1.34 -4.05
N VAL A 54 10.74 0.63 -2.99
CA VAL A 54 11.67 0.04 -2.02
C VAL A 54 12.55 -1.02 -2.68
N VAL A 55 11.97 -1.93 -3.45
CA VAL A 55 12.70 -3.00 -4.17
C VAL A 55 13.70 -2.39 -5.15
N LYS A 56 13.30 -1.38 -5.93
CA LYS A 56 14.19 -0.66 -6.85
C LYS A 56 15.37 -0.04 -6.10
N LYS A 57 15.10 0.64 -4.99
CA LYS A 57 16.13 1.29 -4.15
C LYS A 57 17.12 0.27 -3.58
N ASN A 58 16.63 -0.91 -3.19
CA ASN A 58 17.43 -1.99 -2.64
C ASN A 58 18.09 -2.89 -3.69
N ARG A 59 17.83 -2.65 -5.00
CA ARG A 59 18.31 -3.48 -6.12
C ARG A 59 17.84 -4.93 -6.02
N GLY A 60 16.57 -5.11 -5.67
CA GLY A 60 15.94 -6.40 -5.43
C GLY A 60 15.34 -6.48 -4.02
N GLY A 61 14.86 -7.66 -3.65
CA GLY A 61 14.26 -7.90 -2.33
C GLY A 61 13.09 -8.86 -2.38
N THR A 62 12.53 -9.16 -1.21
CA THR A 62 11.33 -9.98 -1.06
C THR A 62 10.24 -9.13 -0.43
N VAL A 63 9.00 -9.23 -0.93
CA VAL A 63 7.85 -8.53 -0.34
C VAL A 63 6.84 -9.60 0.09
N ALA A 64 6.42 -9.56 1.36
CA ALA A 64 5.36 -10.45 1.85
C ALA A 64 4.01 -9.74 1.78
N THR A 65 3.00 -10.40 1.21
CA THR A 65 1.61 -9.96 1.22
C THR A 65 0.66 -11.16 1.26
N ASN A 66 -0.61 -10.96 1.56
CA ASN A 66 -1.57 -12.05 1.59
C ASN A 66 -2.06 -12.44 0.17
N VAL A 67 -2.84 -13.52 0.09
CA VAL A 67 -3.46 -14.01 -1.15
C VAL A 67 -4.58 -13.12 -1.70
N GLU A 68 -5.11 -12.20 -0.91
CA GLU A 68 -6.19 -11.29 -1.34
C GLU A 68 -5.66 -10.08 -2.12
N ALA A 69 -4.43 -9.63 -1.78
CA ALA A 69 -3.80 -8.51 -2.45
C ALA A 69 -3.69 -8.75 -3.97
N SER A 70 -4.01 -7.72 -4.74
CA SER A 70 -4.01 -7.73 -6.19
C SER A 70 -2.69 -8.20 -6.80
N MET A 71 -2.76 -8.79 -7.99
CA MET A 71 -1.60 -9.14 -8.81
C MET A 71 -0.78 -7.91 -9.25
N CYS A 72 -1.31 -6.68 -9.10
CA CYS A 72 -0.55 -5.47 -9.42
C CYS A 72 0.70 -5.32 -8.53
N VAL A 73 0.66 -5.77 -7.28
CA VAL A 73 1.80 -5.74 -6.35
C VAL A 73 2.95 -6.58 -6.91
N GLU A 74 2.63 -7.80 -7.32
CA GLU A 74 3.59 -8.76 -7.88
C GLU A 74 4.20 -8.26 -9.18
N LYS A 75 3.37 -7.81 -10.13
CA LYS A 75 3.84 -7.23 -11.39
C LYS A 75 4.81 -6.06 -11.19
N MET A 76 4.50 -5.17 -10.24
CA MET A 76 5.33 -3.98 -9.98
C MET A 76 6.63 -4.33 -9.25
N VAL A 77 6.60 -5.29 -8.33
CA VAL A 77 7.78 -5.77 -7.58
C VAL A 77 8.74 -6.53 -8.50
N GLU A 78 8.23 -7.45 -9.32
CA GLU A 78 9.03 -8.25 -10.25
C GLU A 78 9.69 -7.38 -11.33
N ALA A 79 8.99 -6.35 -11.82
CA ALA A 79 9.55 -5.37 -12.75
C ALA A 79 10.77 -4.61 -12.19
N GLN A 80 10.97 -4.61 -10.87
CA GLN A 80 12.14 -4.01 -10.21
C GLN A 80 13.16 -5.06 -9.71
N GLY A 81 13.02 -6.33 -10.12
CA GLY A 81 13.92 -7.42 -9.74
C GLY A 81 13.68 -8.00 -8.35
N GLY A 82 12.52 -7.73 -7.75
CA GLY A 82 12.09 -8.34 -6.50
C GLY A 82 11.23 -9.60 -6.72
N ARG A 83 10.79 -10.20 -5.61
CA ARG A 83 9.82 -11.31 -5.61
C ARG A 83 8.76 -11.10 -4.54
N VAL A 84 7.58 -11.67 -4.74
CA VAL A 84 6.49 -11.63 -3.76
C VAL A 84 6.28 -13.00 -3.11
N ILE A 85 6.04 -13.00 -1.80
CA ILE A 85 5.60 -14.18 -1.05
C ILE A 85 4.14 -13.97 -0.66
N ARG A 86 3.31 -14.95 -1.00
CA ARG A 86 1.87 -14.97 -0.67
C ARG A 86 1.63 -15.74 0.63
N THR A 87 0.90 -15.12 1.55
CA THR A 87 0.50 -15.72 2.83
C THR A 87 -1.02 -15.92 2.90
N LYS A 88 -1.50 -16.68 3.89
CA LYS A 88 -2.91 -16.61 4.28
C LYS A 88 -3.28 -15.19 4.71
N VAL A 89 -4.57 -14.86 4.64
CA VAL A 89 -5.10 -13.59 5.14
C VAL A 89 -4.89 -13.51 6.66
N GLY A 90 -4.41 -12.36 7.14
CA GLY A 90 -4.04 -12.11 8.53
C GLY A 90 -2.63 -11.51 8.63
N ASP A 91 -2.50 -10.44 9.40
CA ASP A 91 -1.26 -9.72 9.70
C ASP A 91 -0.18 -10.61 10.36
N ILE A 92 -0.59 -11.55 11.22
CA ILE A 92 0.30 -12.52 11.86
C ILE A 92 1.07 -13.33 10.81
N TYR A 93 0.39 -13.83 9.76
CA TYR A 93 1.03 -14.63 8.73
C TYR A 93 2.01 -13.81 7.89
N ILE A 94 1.72 -12.53 7.65
CA ILE A 94 2.64 -11.61 6.98
C ILE A 94 3.89 -11.40 7.85
N SER A 95 3.71 -11.11 9.14
CA SER A 95 4.81 -10.91 10.10
C SER A 95 5.71 -12.15 10.21
N GLU A 96 5.13 -13.34 10.27
CA GLU A 96 5.86 -14.60 10.24
C GLU A 96 6.65 -14.79 8.94
N ALA A 97 6.03 -14.48 7.80
CA ALA A 97 6.69 -14.60 6.49
C ALA A 97 7.87 -13.62 6.36
N VAL A 98 7.71 -12.39 6.82
CA VAL A 98 8.78 -11.39 6.88
C VAL A 98 9.98 -11.93 7.65
N LYS A 99 9.76 -12.47 8.86
CA LYS A 99 10.82 -13.06 9.69
C LYS A 99 11.46 -14.29 9.04
N ARG A 100 10.65 -15.21 8.50
CA ARG A 100 11.11 -16.48 7.92
C ARG A 100 11.94 -16.27 6.65
N HIS A 101 11.53 -15.32 5.81
CA HIS A 101 12.12 -15.10 4.49
C HIS A 101 13.07 -13.91 4.42
N ARG A 102 13.26 -13.20 5.55
CA ARG A 102 14.03 -11.94 5.60
C ARG A 102 13.54 -10.95 4.53
N ALA A 103 12.21 -10.84 4.43
CA ALA A 103 11.55 -9.93 3.51
C ALA A 103 11.62 -8.48 4.02
#